data_AF-A0A6N9ER05-F1
#
_entry.id   AF-A0A6N9ER05-F1
#
_cell.length_a   1.000
_cell.length_b   1.000
_cell.length_c   1.000
_cell.angle_alpha   90.00
_cell.angle_beta   90.00
_cell.angle_gamma   90.00
#
_symmetry.space_group_name_H-M   'P 1'
#
loop_
_entity.id
_entity.type
_entity.pdbx_description
1 polymer ?
#
loop_
_entity_poly.entity_id
_entity_poly.type
_entity_poly.pdbx_seq_one_letter_code
_entity_poly.pdbx_strand_id
1 'polypeptide(L)'
;MSLPVVPERDSGYDRDDWGPHNSGLCRGAVGSPDPYTGIPIDTCNVDHVVALHEAHESGGWAWPADQKQRFSQDPANHVASRACVNQSKGGDDVFEWSDADIARSSACGGGYTVTRVGRCFLALTTVAVKSEWGLAVDQAEADALSRTLSGCGDQVPEFSQSPATTTSPPTTTSSPTTTVAPADECVIGGRTAAQYDAVPGIGEVLSARLVAAQPFYSRAALEAVRGIGPVKSEAVWSHFCGP
;
A
#
# COMPACT_ATOMS: atom_id res chain seq x y z
N MET A 1 -15.09 -20.01 10.22
CA MET A 1 -15.24 -20.54 8.85
C MET A 1 -13.91 -21.16 8.44
N SER A 2 -13.92 -22.27 7.70
CA SER A 2 -12.68 -22.85 7.17
C SER A 2 -12.42 -22.25 5.79
N LEU A 3 -11.19 -21.82 5.52
CA LEU A 3 -10.76 -21.39 4.19
C LEU A 3 -10.72 -22.59 3.24
N PRO A 4 -11.00 -22.42 1.94
CA PRO A 4 -10.86 -23.49 0.97
C PRO A 4 -9.38 -23.87 0.82
N VAL A 5 -9.08 -25.16 0.79
CA VAL A 5 -7.72 -25.68 0.59
C VAL A 5 -7.51 -25.97 -0.89
N VAL A 6 -6.65 -25.20 -1.54
CA VAL A 6 -6.33 -25.29 -2.98
C VAL A 6 -4.83 -25.09 -3.16
N PRO A 7 -4.13 -25.90 -3.98
CA PRO A 7 -2.73 -25.65 -4.27
C PRO A 7 -2.51 -24.24 -4.84
N GLU A 8 -1.46 -23.57 -4.37
CA GLU A 8 -1.04 -22.28 -4.88
C GLU A 8 -0.74 -22.32 -6.38
N ARG A 9 -0.92 -21.16 -7.00
CA ARG A 9 -0.63 -20.97 -8.41
C ARG A 9 0.40 -19.87 -8.62
N ASP A 10 1.66 -20.28 -8.74
CA ASP A 10 2.72 -19.44 -9.29
C ASP A 10 2.41 -19.15 -10.77
N SER A 11 1.92 -17.94 -11.03
CA SER A 11 1.45 -17.53 -12.35
C SER A 11 1.78 -16.07 -12.65
N GLY A 12 3.07 -15.80 -12.85
CA GLY A 12 3.54 -14.55 -13.44
C GLY A 12 3.02 -13.31 -12.71
N TYR A 13 3.12 -13.30 -11.38
CA TYR A 13 2.74 -12.16 -10.56
C TYR A 13 3.45 -10.88 -11.04
N ASP A 14 2.66 -9.84 -11.26
CA ASP A 14 3.13 -8.48 -11.49
C ASP A 14 2.54 -7.56 -10.43
N ARG A 15 3.39 -6.82 -9.71
CA ARG A 15 2.97 -5.88 -8.69
C ARG A 15 2.15 -4.72 -9.28
N ASP A 16 2.44 -4.33 -10.52
CA ASP A 16 1.81 -3.17 -11.14
C ASP A 16 0.31 -3.40 -11.45
N ASP A 17 -0.12 -4.66 -11.52
CA ASP A 17 -1.53 -5.06 -11.66
C ASP A 17 -2.41 -4.70 -10.45
N TRP A 18 -1.81 -4.43 -9.29
CA TRP A 18 -2.53 -4.22 -8.03
C TRP A 18 -2.76 -2.74 -7.72
N GLY A 19 -2.33 -1.85 -8.62
CA GLY A 19 -2.50 -0.42 -8.48
C GLY A 19 -1.71 0.21 -7.32
N PRO A 20 -1.85 1.52 -7.10
CA PRO A 20 -1.09 2.20 -6.06
C PRO A 20 -1.61 1.84 -4.66
N HIS A 21 -0.68 1.68 -3.71
CA HIS A 21 -1.00 1.55 -2.28
C HIS A 21 -0.70 2.86 -1.58
N ASN A 22 -1.73 3.49 -1.02
CA ASN A 22 -1.63 4.73 -0.28
C ASN A 22 -2.28 4.55 1.09
N SER A 23 -1.47 4.25 2.11
CA SER A 23 -1.96 4.30 3.48
C SER A 23 -1.20 5.38 4.26
N GLY A 24 -1.93 6.11 5.10
CA GLY A 24 -1.37 7.11 6.01
C GLY A 24 -0.87 6.49 7.31
N LEU A 25 -0.87 5.16 7.45
CA LEU A 25 -0.65 4.45 8.72
C LEU A 25 0.71 4.73 9.35
N CYS A 26 1.73 5.02 8.55
CA CYS A 26 3.05 5.39 9.08
C CYS A 26 3.11 6.79 9.69
N ARG A 27 2.09 7.65 9.50
CA ARG A 27 2.03 8.96 10.14
C ARG A 27 1.77 8.79 11.64
N GLY A 28 2.82 8.96 12.43
CA GLY A 28 2.75 8.85 13.90
C GLY A 28 2.92 7.44 14.45
N ALA A 29 3.27 6.45 13.62
CA ALA A 29 3.56 5.09 14.06
C ALA A 29 4.92 4.92 14.75
N VAL A 30 5.86 5.86 14.53
CA VAL A 30 7.19 5.82 15.14
C VAL A 30 7.05 5.87 16.67
N GLY A 31 7.68 4.91 17.35
CA GLY A 31 7.60 4.71 18.80
C GLY A 31 6.48 3.78 19.25
N SER A 32 5.48 3.48 18.40
CA SER A 32 4.46 2.46 18.69
C SER A 32 5.06 1.05 18.57
N PRO A 33 4.53 0.05 19.30
CA PRO A 33 4.99 -1.33 19.17
C PRO A 33 4.69 -1.89 17.77
N ASP A 34 5.70 -2.50 17.14
CA ASP A 34 5.53 -3.29 15.92
C ASP A 34 4.59 -4.48 16.17
N PRO A 35 3.61 -4.76 15.28
CA PRO A 35 2.59 -5.78 15.50
C PRO A 35 3.16 -7.21 15.59
N TYR A 36 4.31 -7.45 14.97
CA TYR A 36 4.90 -8.78 14.90
C TYR A 36 5.90 -9.03 16.02
N THR A 37 6.80 -8.07 16.23
CA THR A 37 7.94 -8.19 17.14
C THR A 37 7.72 -7.52 18.49
N GLY A 38 6.74 -6.62 18.61
CA GLY A 38 6.53 -5.77 19.79
C GLY A 38 7.62 -4.70 20.01
N ILE A 39 8.66 -4.68 19.17
CA ILE A 39 9.74 -3.70 19.26
C ILE A 39 9.23 -2.36 18.72
N PRO A 40 9.51 -1.23 19.39
CA PRO A 40 9.05 0.08 18.92
C PRO A 40 9.46 0.37 17.47
N ILE A 41 8.55 0.91 16.66
CA ILE A 41 8.83 1.27 15.26
C ILE A 41 9.81 2.44 15.21
N ASP A 42 10.94 2.27 14.54
CA ASP A 42 11.94 3.33 14.28
C ASP A 42 11.83 3.88 12.85
N THR A 43 11.58 3.00 11.90
CA THR A 43 11.31 3.26 10.49
C THR A 43 10.06 2.48 10.11
N CYS A 44 9.12 3.10 9.41
CA CYS A 44 7.81 2.51 9.16
C CYS A 44 7.59 2.21 7.69
N ASN A 45 7.09 1.01 7.42
CA ASN A 45 6.41 0.64 6.18
C ASN A 45 4.98 0.23 6.47
N VAL A 46 4.13 0.36 5.46
CA VAL A 46 2.79 -0.22 5.47
C VAL A 46 2.92 -1.65 4.97
N ASP A 47 2.59 -2.60 5.84
CA ASP A 47 2.54 -4.01 5.47
C ASP A 47 1.14 -4.40 5.04
N HIS A 48 1.06 -5.27 4.03
CA HIS A 48 -0.12 -6.05 3.70
C HIS A 48 0.00 -7.39 4.42
N VAL A 49 -0.80 -7.61 5.46
CA VAL A 49 -0.69 -8.81 6.31
C VAL A 49 -0.78 -10.08 5.44
N VAL A 50 -1.78 -10.12 4.56
CA VAL A 50 -1.79 -10.98 3.36
C VAL A 50 -1.13 -10.19 2.23
N ALA A 51 0.08 -10.58 1.84
CA ALA A 51 0.85 -9.89 0.81
C ALA A 51 0.13 -9.96 -0.55
N LEU A 52 0.45 -9.04 -1.45
CA LEU A 52 -0.15 -9.04 -2.80
C LEU A 52 0.29 -10.24 -3.64
N HIS A 53 1.54 -10.69 -3.45
CA HIS A 53 2.06 -11.92 -4.05
C HIS A 53 1.25 -13.12 -3.56
N GLU A 54 1.15 -13.26 -2.25
CA GLU A 54 0.35 -14.29 -1.59
C GLU A 54 -1.13 -14.27 -2.04
N ALA A 55 -1.75 -13.09 -2.08
CA ALA A 55 -3.12 -12.96 -2.58
C ALA A 55 -3.27 -13.40 -4.04
N HIS A 56 -2.25 -13.20 -4.88
CA HIS A 56 -2.24 -13.66 -6.27
C HIS A 56 -2.26 -15.19 -6.33
N GLU A 57 -1.35 -15.84 -5.61
CA GLU A 57 -1.18 -17.30 -5.61
C GLU A 57 -2.38 -18.02 -4.98
N SER A 58 -3.02 -17.38 -4.00
CA SER A 58 -4.24 -17.84 -3.33
C SER A 58 -5.54 -17.63 -4.11
N GLY A 59 -5.47 -17.25 -5.40
CA GLY A 59 -6.62 -17.15 -6.31
C GLY A 59 -6.90 -15.75 -6.84
N GLY A 60 -6.22 -14.73 -6.31
CA GLY A 60 -6.32 -13.35 -6.78
C GLY A 60 -5.78 -13.14 -8.19
N TRP A 61 -5.02 -14.09 -8.73
CA TRP A 61 -4.61 -14.09 -10.15
C TRP A 61 -5.81 -13.99 -11.10
N ALA A 62 -6.97 -14.52 -10.72
CA ALA A 62 -8.19 -14.55 -11.54
C ALA A 62 -9.02 -13.28 -11.42
N TRP A 63 -8.67 -12.37 -10.51
CA TRP A 63 -9.44 -11.16 -10.27
C TRP A 63 -9.27 -10.14 -11.40
N PRO A 64 -10.34 -9.41 -11.74
CA PRO A 64 -10.22 -8.22 -12.57
C PRO A 64 -9.42 -7.13 -11.84
N ALA A 65 -8.86 -6.20 -12.62
CA ALA A 65 -7.98 -5.14 -12.11
C ALA A 65 -8.62 -4.27 -11.02
N ASP A 66 -9.93 -3.99 -11.10
CA ASP A 66 -10.65 -3.23 -10.08
C ASP A 66 -10.70 -3.96 -8.74
N GLN A 67 -10.80 -5.30 -8.75
CA GLN A 67 -10.83 -6.10 -7.54
C GLN A 67 -9.43 -6.21 -6.93
N LYS A 68 -8.38 -6.42 -7.74
CA LYS A 68 -6.98 -6.35 -7.30
C LYS A 68 -6.69 -5.00 -6.64
N GLN A 69 -7.12 -3.90 -7.26
CA GLN A 69 -6.95 -2.55 -6.73
C GLN A 69 -7.71 -2.31 -5.42
N ARG A 70 -8.91 -2.89 -5.26
CA ARG A 70 -9.67 -2.78 -4.00
C ARG A 70 -8.98 -3.55 -2.87
N PHE A 71 -8.51 -4.78 -3.13
CA PHE A 71 -7.73 -5.56 -2.15
C PHE A 71 -6.48 -4.81 -1.71
N SER A 72 -5.79 -4.20 -2.67
CA SER A 72 -4.53 -3.50 -2.41
C SER A 72 -4.69 -2.26 -1.51
N GLN A 73 -5.89 -1.72 -1.42
CA GLN A 73 -6.27 -0.57 -0.60
C GLN A 73 -7.07 -0.96 0.66
N ASP A 74 -7.26 -2.25 0.93
CA ASP A 74 -8.05 -2.71 2.06
C ASP A 74 -7.40 -2.34 3.40
N PRO A 75 -7.97 -1.42 4.19
CA PRO A 75 -7.41 -1.03 5.48
C PRO A 75 -7.43 -2.18 6.50
N ALA A 76 -8.30 -3.18 6.35
CA ALA A 76 -8.32 -4.36 7.22
C ALA A 76 -7.12 -5.28 6.98
N ASN A 77 -6.46 -5.17 5.81
CA ASN A 77 -5.25 -5.89 5.47
C ASN A 77 -3.97 -5.06 5.69
N HIS A 78 -4.07 -3.81 6.18
CA HIS A 78 -2.89 -2.94 6.37
C HIS A 78 -2.49 -2.80 7.82
N VAL A 79 -1.18 -2.82 8.08
CA VAL A 79 -0.62 -2.48 9.40
C VAL A 79 0.63 -1.62 9.27
N ALA A 80 0.87 -0.74 10.25
CA ALA A 80 2.17 -0.06 10.37
C ALA A 80 3.19 -1.03 10.97
N SER A 81 4.28 -1.28 10.26
CA SER A 81 5.30 -2.25 10.64
C SER A 81 6.69 -1.63 10.55
N ARG A 82 7.63 -2.11 11.36
CA ARG A 82 9.06 -1.79 11.23
C ARG A 82 9.50 -2.14 9.80
N ALA A 83 10.14 -1.20 9.11
CA ALA A 83 10.47 -1.37 7.70
C ALA A 83 11.32 -2.62 7.43
N CYS A 84 12.27 -2.92 8.32
CA CYS A 84 13.10 -4.12 8.21
C CYS A 84 12.31 -5.42 8.44
N VAL A 85 11.34 -5.40 9.35
CA VAL A 85 10.49 -6.56 9.69
C VAL A 85 9.58 -6.85 8.50
N ASN A 86 8.93 -5.82 7.96
CA ASN A 86 8.15 -5.89 6.72
C ASN A 86 8.97 -6.46 5.55
N GLN A 87 10.21 -6.00 5.38
CA GLN A 87 11.09 -6.50 4.32
C GLN A 87 11.50 -7.96 4.54
N SER A 88 11.62 -8.42 5.79
CA SER A 88 11.93 -9.82 6.10
C SER A 88 10.78 -10.78 5.80
N LYS A 89 9.54 -10.29 5.82
CA LYS A 89 8.34 -11.06 5.45
C LYS A 89 8.20 -11.17 3.94
N GLY A 90 8.48 -10.10 3.19
CA GLY A 90 8.43 -10.15 1.73
C GLY A 90 7.03 -10.51 1.19
N GLY A 91 6.99 -11.45 0.25
CA GLY A 91 5.77 -11.97 -0.36
C GLY A 91 5.16 -13.16 0.39
N ASP A 92 5.86 -13.64 1.41
CA ASP A 92 5.63 -14.92 2.06
C ASP A 92 4.32 -14.95 2.85
N ASP A 93 3.74 -16.15 2.89
CA ASP A 93 2.53 -16.47 3.66
C ASP A 93 2.83 -16.73 5.15
N VAL A 94 1.84 -17.25 5.89
CA VAL A 94 1.99 -17.55 7.32
C VAL A 94 2.87 -18.77 7.58
N PHE A 95 2.96 -19.70 6.64
CA PHE A 95 3.80 -20.89 6.73
C PHE A 95 5.26 -20.60 6.41
N GLU A 96 5.50 -19.82 5.37
CA GLU A 96 6.80 -19.51 4.79
C GLU A 96 7.60 -18.52 5.63
N TRP A 97 6.96 -17.46 6.16
CA TRP A 97 7.68 -16.48 6.96
C TRP A 97 8.06 -17.03 8.36
N SER A 98 9.23 -17.66 8.48
CA SER A 98 9.68 -18.31 9.71
C SER A 98 10.41 -17.36 10.68
N ASP A 99 10.51 -17.76 11.96
CA ASP A 99 11.34 -17.03 12.94
C ASP A 99 12.81 -16.97 12.49
N ALA A 100 13.21 -17.93 11.66
CA ALA A 100 14.55 -18.03 11.14
C ALA A 100 14.81 -17.02 10.01
N ASP A 101 13.79 -16.61 9.25
CA ASP A 101 13.91 -15.61 8.18
C ASP A 101 14.09 -14.22 8.77
N ILE A 102 13.26 -13.84 9.73
CA ILE A 102 13.43 -12.58 10.45
C ILE A 102 14.76 -12.54 11.24
N ALA A 103 15.16 -13.64 11.89
CA ALA A 103 16.40 -13.69 12.66
C ALA A 103 17.66 -13.55 11.79
N ARG A 104 17.61 -14.00 10.53
CA ARG A 104 18.72 -13.92 9.57
C ARG A 104 18.61 -12.73 8.61
N SER A 105 17.50 -11.99 8.65
CA SER A 105 17.26 -10.87 7.74
C SER A 105 18.37 -9.83 7.86
N SER A 106 19.10 -9.64 6.77
CA SER A 106 20.11 -8.59 6.64
C SER A 106 19.50 -7.19 6.70
N ALA A 107 18.23 -7.04 6.29
CA ALA A 107 17.49 -5.79 6.41
C ALA A 107 17.36 -5.34 7.87
N CYS A 108 17.19 -6.29 8.79
CA CYS A 108 17.13 -6.01 10.23
C CYS A 108 18.49 -6.06 10.94
N GLY A 109 19.57 -6.48 10.26
CA GLY A 109 20.87 -6.72 10.92
C GLY A 109 20.88 -7.96 11.83
N GLY A 110 19.87 -8.82 11.72
CA GLY A 110 19.69 -10.05 12.51
C GLY A 110 19.23 -9.85 13.95
N GLY A 111 18.85 -10.94 14.62
CA GLY A 111 18.53 -10.97 16.06
C GLY A 111 17.11 -10.56 16.45
N TYR A 112 16.19 -10.50 15.49
CA TYR A 112 14.77 -10.23 15.71
C TYR A 112 13.99 -11.54 15.81
N THR A 113 12.84 -11.51 16.48
CA THR A 113 11.96 -12.68 16.64
C THR A 113 10.52 -12.21 16.61
N VAL A 114 9.64 -12.98 15.93
CA VAL A 114 8.20 -12.75 15.99
C VAL A 114 7.69 -13.23 17.34
N THR A 115 6.95 -12.39 18.05
CA THR A 115 6.37 -12.79 19.35
C THR A 115 5.23 -13.77 19.13
N ARG A 116 4.90 -14.58 20.15
CA ARG A 116 3.70 -15.44 20.11
C ARG A 116 2.44 -14.62 19.81
N VAL A 117 2.35 -13.44 20.40
CA VAL A 117 1.28 -12.47 20.16
C VAL A 117 1.24 -12.04 18.68
N GLY A 118 2.39 -11.71 18.10
CA GLY A 118 2.50 -11.31 16.68
C GLY A 118 2.16 -12.45 15.72
N ARG A 119 2.53 -13.68 16.05
CA ARG A 119 2.13 -14.89 15.30
C ARG A 119 0.61 -15.06 15.30
N CYS A 120 -0.03 -14.83 16.45
CA CYS A 120 -1.49 -14.89 16.55
C CYS A 120 -2.18 -13.78 15.77
N PHE A 121 -1.67 -12.55 15.87
CA PHE A 121 -2.17 -11.43 15.07
C PHE A 121 -2.09 -11.73 13.57
N LEU A 122 -0.94 -12.20 13.09
CA LEU A 122 -0.74 -12.59 11.70
C LEU A 122 -1.75 -13.67 11.28
N ALA A 123 -1.82 -14.80 12.00
CA ALA A 123 -2.70 -15.90 11.63
C ALA A 123 -4.19 -15.54 11.64
N LEU A 124 -4.66 -14.79 12.65
CA LEU A 124 -6.06 -14.38 12.76
C LEU A 124 -6.44 -13.38 11.66
N THR A 125 -5.55 -12.42 11.38
CA THR A 125 -5.78 -11.42 10.32
C THR A 125 -5.74 -12.09 8.94
N THR A 126 -4.82 -13.01 8.69
CA THR A 126 -4.80 -13.81 7.45
C THR A 126 -6.12 -14.54 7.25
N VAL A 127 -6.65 -15.22 8.28
CA VAL A 127 -7.94 -15.92 8.16
C VAL A 127 -9.08 -14.96 7.88
N ALA A 128 -9.13 -13.81 8.55
CA ALA A 128 -10.18 -12.82 8.35
C ALA A 128 -10.13 -12.23 6.92
N VAL A 129 -8.96 -11.78 6.48
CA VAL A 129 -8.75 -11.18 5.15
C VAL A 129 -9.02 -12.20 4.06
N LYS A 130 -8.42 -13.40 4.13
CA LYS A 130 -8.65 -14.42 3.10
C LYS A 130 -10.12 -14.84 3.01
N SER A 131 -10.82 -14.92 4.16
CA SER A 131 -12.24 -15.26 4.19
C SER A 131 -13.10 -14.16 3.55
N GLU A 132 -12.82 -12.89 3.80
CA GLU A 132 -13.56 -11.76 3.22
C GLU A 132 -13.37 -11.70 1.71
N TRP A 133 -12.15 -11.94 1.24
CA TRP A 133 -11.80 -11.81 -0.17
C TRP A 133 -11.98 -13.09 -1.00
N GLY A 134 -12.40 -14.20 -0.37
CA GLY A 134 -12.60 -15.47 -1.05
C GLY A 134 -11.30 -16.08 -1.58
N LEU A 135 -10.19 -15.85 -0.86
CA LEU A 135 -8.88 -16.44 -1.14
C LEU A 135 -8.78 -17.84 -0.51
N ALA A 136 -8.01 -18.70 -1.14
CA ALA A 136 -7.69 -20.02 -0.64
C ALA A 136 -6.45 -20.02 0.26
N VAL A 137 -6.21 -21.17 0.87
CA VAL A 137 -4.93 -21.53 1.49
C VAL A 137 -4.43 -22.79 0.84
N ASP A 138 -3.13 -22.98 0.78
CA ASP A 138 -2.59 -24.29 0.44
C ASP A 138 -2.64 -25.24 1.65
N GLN A 139 -2.20 -26.50 1.49
CA GLN A 139 -2.23 -27.46 2.60
C GLN A 139 -1.22 -27.13 3.69
N ALA A 140 -0.04 -26.60 3.33
CA ALA A 140 1.02 -26.27 4.29
C ALA A 140 0.63 -25.06 5.14
N GLU A 141 0.04 -24.04 4.52
CA GLU A 141 -0.54 -22.87 5.16
C GLU A 141 -1.71 -23.26 6.07
N ALA A 142 -2.64 -24.11 5.59
CA ALA A 142 -3.74 -24.60 6.42
C ALA A 142 -3.26 -25.27 7.71
N ASP A 143 -2.22 -26.12 7.61
CA ASP A 143 -1.61 -26.78 8.75
C ASP A 143 -0.89 -25.77 9.68
N ALA A 144 -0.21 -24.78 9.11
CA ALA A 144 0.48 -23.73 9.86
C ALA A 144 -0.50 -22.83 10.63
N LEU A 145 -1.59 -22.42 9.98
CA LEU A 145 -2.68 -21.66 10.59
C LEU A 145 -3.32 -22.47 11.72
N SER A 146 -3.65 -23.74 11.48
CA SER A 146 -4.24 -24.61 12.50
C SER A 146 -3.35 -24.75 13.74
N ARG A 147 -2.05 -25.02 13.55
CA ARG A 147 -1.07 -25.09 14.66
C ARG A 147 -0.95 -23.78 15.41
N THR A 148 -0.84 -22.66 14.68
CA THR A 148 -0.66 -21.33 15.27
C THR A 148 -1.89 -20.93 16.08
N LEU A 149 -3.09 -21.06 15.50
CA LEU A 149 -4.35 -20.67 16.11
C LEU A 149 -4.71 -21.51 17.33
N SER A 150 -4.39 -22.81 17.33
CA SER A 150 -4.53 -23.68 18.51
C SER A 150 -3.72 -23.15 19.70
N GLY A 151 -2.61 -22.48 19.40
CA GLY A 151 -1.73 -21.84 20.36
C GLY A 151 -2.04 -20.38 20.63
N CYS A 152 -3.17 -19.80 20.24
CA CYS A 152 -3.44 -18.37 20.47
C CYS A 152 -4.23 -18.08 21.75
N GLY A 153 -5.22 -18.91 22.09
CA GLY A 153 -6.19 -18.60 23.14
C GLY A 153 -7.07 -17.39 22.79
N ASP A 154 -7.87 -16.89 23.74
CA ASP A 154 -8.86 -15.82 23.49
C ASP A 154 -8.26 -14.40 23.47
N GLN A 155 -6.93 -14.26 23.57
CA GLN A 155 -6.26 -12.97 23.69
C GLN A 155 -5.68 -12.57 22.32
N VAL A 156 -6.46 -11.84 21.53
CA VAL A 156 -5.96 -11.15 20.33
C VAL A 156 -5.63 -9.73 20.75
N PRO A 157 -4.37 -9.27 20.70
CA PRO A 157 -4.11 -7.88 21.02
C PRO A 157 -4.72 -7.00 19.94
N GLU A 158 -5.37 -5.92 20.37
CA GLU A 158 -5.78 -4.83 19.50
C GLU A 158 -4.52 -4.15 18.95
N PHE A 159 -3.92 -4.73 17.92
CA PHE A 159 -2.91 -4.06 17.12
C PHE A 159 -3.62 -3.02 16.26
N SER A 160 -3.81 -1.85 16.89
CA SER A 160 -4.31 -0.59 16.35
C SER A 160 -4.60 -0.62 14.85
N GLN A 161 -5.79 -1.10 14.50
CA GLN A 161 -6.44 -0.64 13.29
C GLN A 161 -6.77 0.83 13.53
N SER A 162 -5.90 1.71 13.02
CA SER A 162 -5.92 3.18 13.15
C SER A 162 -5.60 3.79 14.53
N PRO A 163 -5.00 5.00 14.54
CA PRO A 163 -5.09 5.87 15.70
C PRO A 163 -6.57 6.18 15.97
N ALA A 164 -6.91 6.27 17.26
CA ALA A 164 -8.24 6.61 17.75
C ALA A 164 -8.98 7.59 16.83
N THR A 165 -10.23 7.27 16.55
CA THR A 165 -11.24 8.15 15.98
C THR A 165 -11.22 9.49 16.74
N THR A 166 -10.39 10.42 16.30
CA THR A 166 -10.58 11.82 16.63
C THR A 166 -11.71 12.26 15.72
N THR A 167 -12.91 12.31 16.29
CA THR A 167 -14.06 13.01 15.75
C THR A 167 -13.58 14.32 15.13
N SER A 168 -13.44 14.33 13.80
CA SER A 168 -13.35 15.60 13.09
C SER A 168 -14.72 16.26 13.22
N PRO A 169 -14.81 17.55 13.60
CA PRO A 169 -16.07 18.27 13.51
C PRO A 169 -16.54 18.27 12.03
N PRO A 170 -17.85 18.41 11.77
CA PRO A 170 -18.38 18.35 10.42
C PRO A 170 -17.74 19.44 9.56
N THR A 171 -16.91 19.06 8.60
CA THR A 171 -16.36 19.99 7.62
C THR A 171 -17.49 20.37 6.67
N THR A 172 -17.96 21.60 6.83
CA THR A 172 -18.93 22.28 5.98
C THR A 172 -18.53 22.16 4.52
N THR A 173 -19.45 21.66 3.69
CA THR A 173 -19.42 21.79 2.24
C THR A 173 -19.17 23.25 1.86
N SER A 174 -18.05 23.53 1.21
CA SER A 174 -17.84 24.80 0.49
C SER A 174 -17.64 24.50 -0.98
N SER A 175 -18.56 25.01 -1.80
CA SER A 175 -18.54 24.97 -3.26
C SER A 175 -17.27 25.62 -3.84
N PRO A 176 -16.85 25.24 -5.06
CA PRO A 176 -15.69 25.86 -5.71
C PRO A 176 -16.03 27.30 -6.09
N THR A 177 -15.23 28.25 -5.60
CA THR A 177 -15.24 29.63 -6.09
C THR A 177 -14.26 29.71 -7.26
N THR A 178 -14.78 30.00 -8.45
CA THR A 178 -14.02 30.38 -9.63
C THR A 178 -13.34 31.72 -9.38
N THR A 179 -12.02 31.72 -9.18
CA THR A 179 -11.20 32.94 -9.23
C THR A 179 -10.43 32.93 -10.55
N VAL A 180 -10.85 33.80 -11.47
CA VAL A 180 -10.11 34.12 -12.70
C VAL A 180 -8.91 35.00 -12.32
N ALA A 181 -7.71 34.62 -12.78
CA ALA A 181 -6.45 35.38 -12.66
C ALA A 181 -5.98 35.87 -14.08
N PRO A 182 -5.12 36.91 -14.18
CA PRO A 182 -5.04 37.83 -15.32
C PRO A 182 -4.26 37.34 -16.56
N ALA A 183 -4.46 38.03 -17.68
CA ALA A 183 -4.14 37.61 -19.05
C ALA A 183 -2.68 37.77 -19.54
N ASP A 184 -1.70 37.97 -18.64
CA ASP A 184 -0.27 38.09 -19.02
C ASP A 184 0.61 36.96 -18.46
N GLU A 185 0.02 35.94 -17.82
CA GLU A 185 0.74 34.77 -17.32
C GLU A 185 0.61 33.59 -18.31
N CYS A 186 1.71 32.86 -18.53
CA CYS A 186 1.70 31.70 -19.40
C CYS A 186 0.64 30.67 -18.97
N VAL A 187 -0.16 30.19 -19.93
CA VAL A 187 -1.17 29.16 -19.71
C VAL A 187 -0.84 27.90 -20.51
N ILE A 188 -0.74 26.76 -19.81
CA ILE A 188 -0.56 25.46 -20.45
C ILE A 188 -1.94 24.80 -20.58
N GLY A 189 -2.56 24.90 -21.75
CA GLY A 189 -3.83 24.25 -22.07
C GLY A 189 -3.90 23.79 -23.53
N GLY A 190 -4.89 22.95 -23.83
CA GLY A 190 -5.08 22.31 -25.13
C GLY A 190 -3.99 21.33 -25.57
N ARG A 191 -3.16 20.81 -24.65
CA ARG A 191 -2.02 19.94 -24.97
C ARG A 191 -2.43 18.47 -25.03
N THR A 192 -1.83 17.74 -25.97
CA THR A 192 -2.02 16.30 -26.14
C THR A 192 -1.02 15.51 -25.29
N ALA A 193 -1.31 14.22 -25.05
CA ALA A 193 -0.41 13.35 -24.30
C ALA A 193 0.98 13.29 -24.94
N ALA A 194 1.05 13.15 -26.28
CA ALA A 194 2.31 13.13 -27.02
C ALA A 194 3.14 14.43 -26.88
N GLN A 195 2.47 15.58 -26.67
CA GLN A 195 3.18 16.84 -26.40
C GLN A 195 3.77 16.87 -24.99
N TYR A 196 3.11 16.24 -24.02
CA TYR A 196 3.66 16.08 -22.67
C TYR A 196 4.78 15.03 -22.62
N ASP A 197 4.67 13.94 -23.39
CA ASP A 197 5.70 12.89 -23.49
C ASP A 197 7.05 13.42 -24.05
N ALA A 198 7.01 14.53 -24.79
CA ALA A 198 8.21 15.20 -25.29
C ALA A 198 9.04 15.89 -24.18
N VAL A 199 8.48 16.03 -22.97
CA VAL A 199 9.20 16.58 -21.81
C VAL A 199 9.97 15.47 -21.11
N PRO A 200 11.31 15.59 -20.94
CA PRO A 200 12.10 14.56 -20.28
C PRO A 200 11.58 14.19 -18.88
N GLY A 201 11.35 12.89 -18.65
CA GLY A 201 10.84 12.36 -17.37
C GLY A 201 9.32 12.39 -17.21
N ILE A 202 8.60 12.89 -18.21
CA ILE A 202 7.14 12.76 -18.35
C ILE A 202 6.88 11.57 -19.27
N GLY A 203 6.22 10.54 -18.74
CA GLY A 203 5.79 9.37 -19.50
C GLY A 203 4.27 9.31 -19.58
N GLU A 204 3.76 8.34 -20.35
CA GLU A 204 2.36 8.23 -20.77
C GLU A 204 1.33 8.42 -19.64
N VAL A 205 1.58 7.82 -18.46
CA VAL A 205 0.70 7.95 -17.28
C VAL A 205 0.61 9.39 -16.77
N LEU A 206 1.74 10.09 -16.76
CA LEU A 206 1.86 11.46 -16.28
C LEU A 206 1.32 12.43 -17.33
N SER A 207 1.53 12.13 -18.61
CA SER A 207 0.92 12.80 -19.75
C SER A 207 -0.60 12.73 -19.73
N ALA A 208 -1.19 11.55 -19.49
CA ALA A 208 -2.64 11.39 -19.38
C ALA A 208 -3.23 12.25 -18.24
N ARG A 209 -2.54 12.33 -17.09
CA ARG A 209 -2.96 13.16 -15.95
C ARG A 209 -2.84 14.65 -16.25
N LEU A 210 -1.77 15.07 -16.94
CA LEU A 210 -1.59 16.44 -17.37
C LEU A 210 -2.65 16.86 -18.39
N VAL A 211 -3.00 15.97 -19.34
CA VAL A 211 -4.09 16.18 -20.29
C VAL A 211 -5.44 16.31 -19.58
N ALA A 212 -5.68 15.55 -18.51
CA ALA A 212 -6.94 15.60 -17.77
C ALA A 212 -7.06 16.82 -16.83
N ALA A 213 -5.93 17.34 -16.34
CA ALA A 213 -5.90 18.40 -15.32
C ALA A 213 -5.64 19.81 -15.90
N GLN A 214 -5.36 19.92 -17.20
CA GLN A 214 -5.24 21.21 -17.88
C GLN A 214 -6.58 21.98 -17.88
N PRO A 215 -6.57 23.33 -17.99
CA PRO A 215 -5.41 24.20 -18.15
C PRO A 215 -4.66 24.49 -16.84
N PHE A 216 -3.35 24.71 -16.95
CA PHE A 216 -2.50 25.14 -15.84
C PHE A 216 -2.10 26.60 -15.99
N TYR A 217 -2.25 27.36 -14.89
CA TYR A 217 -1.93 28.79 -14.81
C TYR A 217 -0.70 29.09 -13.94
N SER A 218 -0.12 28.07 -13.31
CA SER A 218 1.11 28.22 -12.50
C SER A 218 1.86 26.89 -12.37
N ARG A 219 3.16 26.94 -12.03
CA ARG A 219 3.93 25.74 -11.68
C ARG A 219 3.32 24.99 -10.49
N ALA A 220 2.81 25.72 -9.49
CA ALA A 220 2.12 25.11 -8.35
C ALA A 220 0.87 24.31 -8.78
N ALA A 221 0.14 24.75 -9.81
CA ALA A 221 -0.98 24.00 -10.37
C ALA A 221 -0.52 22.71 -11.06
N LEU A 222 0.66 22.71 -11.69
CA LEU A 222 1.26 21.47 -12.20
C LEU A 222 1.61 20.53 -11.05
N GLU A 223 2.26 21.00 -9.97
CA GLU A 223 2.64 20.17 -8.82
C GLU A 223 1.46 19.46 -8.14
N ALA A 224 0.26 20.02 -8.23
CA ALA A 224 -0.97 19.39 -7.77
C ALA A 224 -1.33 18.12 -8.57
N VAL A 225 -0.77 17.93 -9.77
CA VAL A 225 -0.92 16.71 -10.57
C VAL A 225 -0.16 15.58 -9.89
N ARG A 226 -0.93 14.63 -9.35
CA ARG A 226 -0.40 13.48 -8.62
C ARG A 226 0.76 12.80 -9.38
N GLY A 227 1.92 12.74 -8.72
CA GLY A 227 3.10 12.03 -9.22
C GLY A 227 4.05 12.85 -10.08
N ILE A 228 3.75 14.12 -10.37
CA ILE A 228 4.67 14.98 -11.11
C ILE A 228 5.88 15.36 -10.24
N GLY A 229 5.65 15.77 -9.00
CA GLY A 229 6.68 16.34 -8.12
C GLY A 229 7.30 17.64 -8.65
N PRO A 230 8.09 18.34 -7.82
CA PRO A 230 8.61 19.67 -8.14
C PRO A 230 9.51 19.67 -9.38
N VAL A 231 10.42 18.69 -9.49
CA VAL A 231 11.38 18.59 -10.61
C VAL A 231 10.69 18.45 -11.97
N LYS A 232 9.66 17.60 -12.08
CA LYS A 232 8.99 17.40 -13.37
C LYS A 232 7.98 18.52 -13.65
N SER A 233 7.39 19.11 -12.62
CA SER A 233 6.53 20.28 -12.79
C SER A 233 7.32 21.47 -13.32
N GLU A 234 8.58 21.60 -12.88
CA GLU A 234 9.55 22.56 -13.38
C GLU A 234 9.90 22.30 -14.83
N ALA A 235 10.23 21.06 -15.19
CA ALA A 235 10.50 20.68 -16.57
C ALA A 235 9.31 20.97 -17.50
N VAL A 236 8.08 20.66 -17.09
CA VAL A 236 6.86 20.94 -17.87
C VAL A 236 6.61 22.45 -18.00
N TRP A 237 6.73 23.21 -16.90
CA TRP A 237 6.54 24.66 -16.94
C TRP A 237 7.55 25.32 -17.88
N SER A 238 8.84 25.00 -17.73
CA SER A 238 9.90 25.60 -18.54
C SER A 238 9.82 25.18 -20.00
N HIS A 239 9.34 23.98 -20.30
CA HIS A 239 9.16 23.51 -21.68
C HIS A 239 8.08 24.31 -22.44
N PHE A 240 6.97 24.65 -21.79
CA PHE A 240 5.84 25.33 -22.47
C PHE A 240 5.80 26.84 -22.26
N CYS A 241 6.41 27.35 -21.19
CA CYS A 241 6.35 28.75 -20.79
C CYS A 241 7.69 29.48 -20.84
N GLY A 242 8.79 28.76 -21.07
CA GLY A 242 10.15 29.29 -20.94
C GLY A 242 10.66 29.23 -19.48
N PRO A 243 11.98 29.45 -19.28
CA PRO A 243 12.60 29.40 -17.95
C PRO A 243 11.97 30.40 -16.96
#